data_AF-A0A4V3ANM0-F1
#
_entry.id   AF-A0A4V3ANM0-F1
#
_cell.length_a   1.000
_cell.length_b   1.000
_cell.length_c   1.000
_cell.angle_alpha   90.00
_cell.angle_beta   90.00
_cell.angle_gamma   90.00
#
_symmetry.space_group_name_H-M   'P 1'
#
loop_
_entity.id
_entity.type
_entity.pdbx_description
1 polymer ?
#
loop_
_entity_poly.entity_id
_entity_poly.type
_entity_poly.pdbx_seq_one_letter_code
_entity_poly.pdbx_strand_id
1 'polypeptide(L)' 'MADSGLAKPLIDERRFRLSEAPAAYNLLQSGSARGKIVIDVA' A
#
# COMPACT_ATOMS: atom_id res chain seq x y z
N MET A 1 2.42 -15.47 12.63
CA MET A 1 2.02 -15.77 11.22
C MET A 1 2.75 -14.88 10.23
N ALA A 2 2.62 -13.56 10.30
CA ALA A 2 3.41 -12.64 9.47
C ALA A 2 4.91 -12.75 9.80
N ASP A 3 5.25 -12.65 11.09
CA ASP A 3 6.65 -12.70 11.55
C ASP A 3 7.31 -14.06 11.36
N SER A 4 6.50 -15.12 11.28
CA SER A 4 6.96 -16.49 11.01
C SER A 4 7.10 -16.78 9.50
N GLY A 5 6.87 -15.79 8.63
CA GLY A 5 6.97 -15.93 7.16
C GLY A 5 5.83 -16.72 6.51
N LEU A 6 4.85 -17.18 7.29
CA LEU A 6 3.70 -17.97 6.83
C LEU A 6 2.64 -17.12 6.12
N ALA A 7 2.70 -15.80 6.29
CA ALA A 7 1.83 -14.85 5.60
C ALA A 7 2.67 -13.65 5.13
N LYS A 8 2.65 -13.39 3.82
CA LYS A 8 3.26 -12.19 3.23
C LYS A 8 2.15 -11.26 2.74
N PRO A 9 2.18 -9.96 3.07
CA PRO A 9 1.21 -9.03 2.52
C PRO A 9 1.42 -8.92 1.01
N LEU A 10 0.35 -9.01 0.24
CA LEU A 10 0.36 -8.55 -1.14
C LEU A 10 0.45 -7.03 -1.11
N ILE A 11 1.46 -6.48 -1.78
CA ILE A 11 1.68 -5.04 -1.87
C ILE A 11 1.22 -4.57 -3.24
N ASP A 12 0.51 -3.46 -3.28
CA ASP A 12 0.18 -2.80 -4.54
C ASP A 12 1.46 -2.30 -5.19
N GLU A 13 1.65 -2.56 -6.48
CA GLU A 13 2.88 -2.22 -7.20
C GLU A 13 3.14 -0.70 -7.25
N ARG A 14 2.07 0.11 -7.13
CA ARG A 14 2.17 1.56 -7.14
C ARG A 14 2.81 2.05 -5.84
N ARG A 15 3.85 2.87 -6.01
CA ARG A 15 4.59 3.50 -4.91
C ARG A 15 4.16 4.95 -4.77
N PHE A 16 3.96 5.39 -3.53
CA PHE A 16 3.61 6.76 -3.20
C PHE A 16 4.63 7.30 -2.21
N ARG A 17 4.98 8.57 -2.35
CA ARG A 17 5.70 9.34 -1.32
C ARG A 17 4.71 9.92 -0.32
N LEU A 18 5.21 10.36 0.83
CA LEU A 18 4.36 11.01 1.85
C LEU A 18 3.57 12.20 1.30
N SER A 19 4.15 13.00 0.40
CA SER A 19 3.47 14.11 -0.27
C SER A 19 2.28 13.70 -1.13
N GLU A 20 2.21 12.43 -1.54
CA GLU A 20 1.18 11.87 -2.42
C GLU A 20 0.11 11.09 -1.64
N ALA A 21 0.13 11.15 -0.30
CA ALA A 21 -0.85 10.47 0.56
C ALA A 21 -2.32 10.72 0.17
N PRO A 22 -2.74 11.94 -0.26
CA PRO A 22 -4.12 12.13 -0.74
C PRO A 22 -4.45 11.30 -1.98
N ALA A 23 -3.51 11.15 -2.92
CA ALA A 23 -3.71 10.35 -4.13
C ALA A 23 -3.78 8.85 -3.79
N ALA A 24 -2.92 8.38 -2.88
CA ALA A 24 -2.98 7.02 -2.35
C ALA A 24 -4.34 6.73 -1.68
N TYR A 25 -4.87 7.68 -0.91
CA TYR A 25 -6.17 7.55 -0.26
C TYR A 25 -7.32 7.48 -1.27
N ASN A 26 -7.29 8.32 -2.31
CA ASN A 26 -8.30 8.27 -3.38
C ASN A 26 -8.29 6.92 -4.12
N LEU A 27 -7.10 6.36 -4.37
CA LEU A 27 -6.96 5.02 -4.96
C LEU A 27 -7.53 3.92 -4.06
N LEU A 28 -7.33 4.03 -2.74
CA LEU A 28 -7.92 3.11 -1.78
C LEU A 28 -9.45 3.19 -1.83
N GLN A 29 -10.01 4.41 -1.80
CA GLN A 29 -11.45 4.63 -1.85
C GLN A 29 -12.10 4.15 -3.15
N SER A 30 -11.38 4.20 -4.26
CA SER A 30 -11.90 3.68 -5.54
C SER A 30 -11.97 2.16 -5.59
N GLY A 31 -11.40 1.44 -4.61
CA GLY A 31 -11.33 -0.02 -4.59
C GLY A 31 -10.39 -0.61 -5.66
N SER A 32 -9.62 0.23 -6.36
CA SER A 32 -8.72 -0.20 -7.44
C SER A 32 -7.36 -0.67 -6.93
N ALA A 33 -7.11 -0.58 -5.62
CA ALA A 33 -5.92 -1.09 -4.97
C ALA A 33 -5.92 -2.62 -4.97
N ARG A 34 -4.78 -3.23 -5.25
CA ARG A 34 -4.56 -4.69 -5.13
C ARG A 34 -3.61 -4.95 -3.98
N GLY A 35 -4.14 -5.45 -2.86
CA GLY A 35 -3.34 -5.65 -1.65
C GLY A 35 -3.22 -4.38 -0.83
N LYS A 36 -2.03 -4.13 -0.26
CA LYS A 36 -1.76 -2.97 0.60
C LYS A 36 -1.03 -1.86 -0.17
N ILE A 37 -1.52 -0.63 -0.05
CA ILE A 37 -0.80 0.56 -0.51
C ILE A 37 0.31 0.88 0.50
N VAL A 38 1.47 1.27 -0.01
CA VAL A 38 2.63 1.67 0.79
C VAL A 38 2.98 3.12 0.49
N ILE A 39 3.19 3.90 1.55
CA ILE A 39 3.70 5.26 1.49
C ILE A 39 5.13 5.24 2.01
N ASP A 40 6.06 5.73 1.19
CA ASP A 40 7.45 5.93 1.56
C ASP A 40 7.61 7.29 2.25
N VAL A 41 8.30 7.28 3.39
CA VAL A 41 8.51 8.44 4.29
C VAL A 41 9.99 8.82 4.43
N ALA A 42 10.85 8.24 3.59
CA ALA A 42 12.28 8.57 3.53
C ALA A 42 12.55 10.03 3.12
#